data_AF-A0A7S0CKF5-F1
#
_entry.id   AF-A0A7S0CKF5-F1
#
_cell.length_a   1.000
_cell.length_b   1.000
_cell.length_c   1.000
_cell.angle_alpha   90.00
_cell.angle_beta   90.00
_cell.angle_gamma   90.00
#
_symmetry.space_group_name_H-M   'P 1'
#
loop_
_entity.id
_entity.type
_entity.pdbx_description
1 polymer ?
#
loop_
_entity_poly.entity_id
_entity_poly.type
_entity_poly.pdbx_seq_one_letter_code
_entity_poly.pdbx_strand_id
1 'polypeptide(L)'
;TYQYNKLVLHFTINDISYAEQSVDSRMAKEIVDGKAAMKSKNVQNVINANAGGPYGSKALKGVLSDSDRVWNQIVNGEVEAGQTWYKASIQIDASDPPKAWTAAAVKSDGSKSDTTYSFPVR
;
A
#
# COMPACT_ATOMS: atom_id res chain seq x y z
N THR A 1 16.89 19.87 -23.36
CA THR A 1 17.09 18.47 -22.93
C THR A 1 16.16 18.23 -21.76
N TYR A 2 15.22 17.29 -21.83
CA TYR A 2 14.32 17.02 -20.70
C TYR A 2 15.10 16.28 -19.60
N GLN A 3 15.13 16.84 -18.40
CA GLN A 3 15.75 16.20 -17.25
C GLN A 3 14.69 15.34 -16.55
N TYR A 4 14.87 14.02 -16.61
CA TYR A 4 13.98 13.07 -15.95
C TYR A 4 14.43 12.88 -14.49
N ASN A 5 13.57 13.28 -13.56
CA ASN A 5 13.80 13.12 -12.13
C ASN A 5 13.19 11.79 -11.66
N LYS A 6 14.03 10.93 -11.07
CA LYS A 6 13.59 9.66 -10.50
C LYS A 6 13.26 9.85 -9.02
N LEU A 7 12.21 9.17 -8.55
CA LEU A 7 11.73 9.21 -7.18
C LEU A 7 11.52 7.78 -6.68
N VAL A 8 12.01 7.48 -5.48
CA VAL A 8 11.64 6.30 -4.70
C VAL A 8 10.75 6.74 -3.53
N LEU A 9 9.69 5.97 -3.32
CA LEU A 9 8.73 6.17 -2.24
C LEU A 9 8.83 5.02 -1.25
N HIS A 10 8.80 5.35 0.03
CA HIS A 10 8.66 4.40 1.13
C HIS A 10 7.37 4.68 1.87
N PHE A 11 6.54 3.66 2.05
CA PHE A 11 5.28 3.77 2.77
C PHE A 11 5.39 3.01 4.08
N THR A 12 5.00 3.67 5.16
CA THR A 12 4.89 3.06 6.49
C THR A 12 3.44 3.10 6.95
N ILE A 13 3.04 2.16 7.79
CA ILE A 13 1.73 2.14 8.43
C ILE A 13 1.93 2.01 9.93
N ASN A 14 1.12 2.70 10.72
CA ASN A 14 1.19 2.69 12.19
C ASN A 14 0.97 1.28 12.76
N ASP A 15 0.07 0.50 12.17
CA ASP A 15 -0.14 -0.90 12.49
C ASP A 15 -0.55 -1.67 11.23
N ILE A 16 0.25 -2.67 10.86
CA ILE A 16 0.02 -3.51 9.68
C ILE A 16 -1.26 -4.33 9.79
N SER A 17 -1.77 -4.58 11.00
CA SER A 17 -3.00 -5.35 11.22
C SER A 17 -4.20 -4.72 10.51
N TYR A 18 -4.24 -3.39 10.38
CA TYR A 18 -5.28 -2.70 9.61
C TYR A 18 -5.21 -2.99 8.11
N ALA A 19 -4.00 -3.08 7.55
CA ALA A 19 -3.80 -3.47 6.16
C ALA A 19 -4.19 -4.95 5.94
N GLU A 20 -3.83 -5.82 6.89
CA GLU A 20 -4.23 -7.23 6.89
C GLU A 20 -5.76 -7.36 6.88
N GLN A 21 -6.46 -6.66 7.77
CA GLN A 21 -7.91 -6.66 7.85
C GLN A 21 -8.58 -6.13 6.59
N SER A 22 -8.06 -5.06 5.98
CA SER A 22 -8.61 -4.51 4.73
C SER A 22 -8.42 -5.50 3.57
N VAL A 23 -7.26 -6.16 3.48
CA VAL A 23 -7.03 -7.21 2.48
C VAL A 23 -7.96 -8.40 2.69
N ASP A 24 -8.12 -8.86 3.94
CA ASP A 24 -8.97 -10.02 4.25
C ASP A 24 -10.45 -9.72 3.99
N SER A 25 -10.91 -8.51 4.32
CA SER A 25 -12.29 -8.06 4.06
C SER A 25 -12.58 -8.02 2.56
N ARG A 26 -11.65 -7.48 1.77
CA ARG A 26 -11.75 -7.49 0.30
C ARG A 26 -11.76 -8.91 -0.26
N MET A 27 -10.87 -9.78 0.21
CA MET A 27 -10.79 -11.16 -0.27
C MET A 27 -12.07 -11.94 0.03
N ALA A 28 -12.65 -11.77 1.23
CA ALA A 28 -13.94 -12.35 1.57
C ALA A 28 -15.04 -11.88 0.62
N LYS A 29 -15.06 -10.57 0.29
CA LYS A 29 -15.97 -10.00 -0.69
C LYS A 29 -15.75 -10.54 -2.11
N GLU A 30 -14.51 -10.64 -2.56
CA GLU A 30 -14.13 -11.19 -3.88
C GLU A 30 -14.60 -12.64 -4.03
N ILE A 31 -14.53 -13.46 -2.97
CA ILE A 31 -15.05 -14.84 -2.97
C ILE A 31 -16.58 -14.85 -3.13
N VAL A 32 -17.29 -13.99 -2.40
CA VAL A 32 -18.76 -13.91 -2.48
C VAL A 32 -19.20 -13.40 -3.85
N ASP A 33 -18.61 -12.31 -4.32
CA ASP A 33 -18.90 -11.69 -5.61
C ASP A 33 -18.55 -12.65 -6.75
N GLY A 34 -17.43 -13.39 -6.65
CA GLY A 34 -17.03 -14.41 -7.62
C GLY A 34 -18.05 -15.55 -7.71
N LYS A 35 -18.53 -16.06 -6.58
CA LYS A 35 -19.59 -17.08 -6.56
C LYS A 35 -20.89 -16.57 -7.21
N ALA A 36 -21.25 -15.32 -6.99
CA ALA A 36 -22.42 -14.71 -7.61
C ALA A 36 -22.23 -14.52 -9.12
N ALA A 37 -21.07 -14.03 -9.55
CA ALA A 37 -20.71 -13.83 -10.95
C ALA A 37 -20.71 -15.13 -11.76
N MET A 38 -20.23 -16.23 -11.19
CA MET A 38 -20.27 -17.54 -11.83
C MET A 38 -21.70 -18.01 -12.15
N LYS A 39 -22.69 -17.63 -11.32
CA LYS A 39 -24.11 -17.95 -11.57
C LYS A 39 -24.71 -17.09 -12.69
N SER A 40 -24.20 -15.87 -12.90
CA SER A 40 -24.76 -14.96 -13.88
C SER A 40 -24.37 -15.26 -15.33
N LYS A 41 -23.46 -16.23 -15.58
CA LYS A 41 -22.91 -16.58 -16.91
C LYS A 41 -22.37 -15.38 -17.71
N ASN A 42 -22.05 -14.28 -17.02
CA ASN A 42 -21.52 -13.07 -17.62
C ASN A 42 -20.03 -12.99 -17.27
N VAL A 43 -19.17 -13.15 -18.27
CA VAL A 43 -17.71 -13.18 -18.08
C VAL A 43 -17.20 -11.86 -17.50
N GLN A 44 -17.84 -10.73 -17.80
CA GLN A 44 -17.44 -9.43 -17.27
C GLN A 44 -17.62 -9.36 -15.76
N ASN A 45 -18.67 -10.00 -15.22
CA ASN A 45 -18.89 -10.05 -13.78
C ASN A 45 -17.82 -10.89 -13.08
N VAL A 46 -17.32 -11.95 -13.74
CA VAL A 46 -16.24 -12.78 -13.21
C VAL A 46 -14.93 -12.00 -13.15
N ILE A 47 -14.63 -11.21 -14.20
CA ILE A 47 -13.46 -10.33 -14.24
C ILE A 47 -13.56 -9.27 -13.14
N ASN A 48 -14.71 -8.59 -13.03
CA ASN A 48 -14.90 -7.51 -12.06
C ASN A 48 -14.91 -7.99 -10.60
N ALA A 49 -15.29 -9.24 -10.34
CA ALA A 49 -15.25 -9.83 -9.00
C ALA A 49 -13.83 -10.03 -8.47
N ASN A 50 -12.83 -10.07 -9.35
CA ASN A 50 -11.43 -10.16 -8.97
C ASN A 50 -10.83 -8.76 -8.79
N ALA A 51 -11.07 -8.15 -7.63
CA ALA A 51 -10.58 -6.81 -7.29
C ALA A 51 -9.16 -6.81 -6.69
N GLY A 52 -8.55 -7.98 -6.50
CA GLY A 52 -7.32 -8.18 -5.73
C GLY A 52 -6.28 -9.02 -6.46
N GLY A 53 -5.02 -8.86 -6.05
CA GLY A 53 -3.95 -9.78 -6.44
C GLY A 53 -4.03 -11.10 -5.66
N PRO A 54 -3.23 -12.12 -6.02
CA PRO A 54 -3.27 -13.46 -5.40
C PRO A 54 -2.77 -13.50 -3.95
N TYR A 55 -2.33 -12.37 -3.40
CA TYR A 55 -1.67 -12.29 -2.11
C TYR A 55 -2.65 -11.92 -1.00
N GLY A 56 -2.87 -12.86 -0.07
CA GLY A 56 -3.61 -12.59 1.16
C GLY A 56 -2.80 -11.85 2.21
N SER A 57 -3.47 -11.46 3.31
CA SER A 57 -2.88 -10.72 4.44
C SER A 57 -1.56 -11.31 4.95
N LYS A 58 -1.42 -12.64 4.94
CA LYS A 58 -0.21 -13.37 5.34
C LYS A 58 1.08 -12.92 4.64
N ALA A 59 0.99 -12.43 3.40
CA ALA A 59 2.14 -11.96 2.64
C ALA A 59 2.60 -10.56 3.09
N LEU A 60 1.73 -9.76 3.72
CA LEU A 60 1.99 -8.35 3.99
C LEU A 60 3.17 -8.13 4.95
N LYS A 61 3.36 -9.00 5.94
CA LYS A 61 4.51 -8.90 6.87
C LYS A 61 5.84 -9.07 6.13
N GLY A 62 5.91 -10.02 5.19
CA GLY A 62 7.07 -10.23 4.34
C GLY A 62 7.32 -9.03 3.42
N VAL A 63 6.26 -8.50 2.80
CA VAL A 63 6.33 -7.31 1.95
C VAL A 63 6.82 -6.09 2.72
N LEU A 64 6.31 -5.85 3.94
CA LEU A 64 6.79 -4.78 4.81
C LEU A 64 8.28 -4.95 5.13
N SER A 65 8.67 -6.14 5.57
CA SER A 65 10.07 -6.44 5.90
C SER A 65 11.01 -6.24 4.71
N ASP A 66 10.61 -6.67 3.51
CA ASP A 66 11.41 -6.50 2.30
C ASP A 66 11.44 -5.04 1.84
N SER A 67 10.33 -4.33 1.96
CA SER A 67 10.24 -2.89 1.68
C SER A 67 11.20 -2.10 2.57
N ASP A 68 11.20 -2.35 3.88
CA ASP A 68 12.08 -1.67 4.84
C ASP A 68 13.54 -2.01 4.59
N ARG A 69 13.85 -3.29 4.31
CA ARG A 69 15.20 -3.71 3.94
C ARG A 69 15.70 -3.00 2.68
N VAL A 70 14.91 -2.97 1.61
CA VAL A 70 15.29 -2.31 0.35
C VAL A 70 15.42 -0.81 0.54
N TRP A 71 14.51 -0.18 1.30
CA TRP A 71 14.60 1.23 1.63
C TRP A 71 15.93 1.55 2.34
N ASN A 72 16.29 0.78 3.36
CA ASN A 72 17.55 0.94 4.10
C ASN A 72 18.77 0.80 3.18
N GLN A 73 18.78 -0.20 2.29
CA GLN A 73 19.83 -0.36 1.28
C GLN A 73 19.98 0.87 0.38
N ILE A 74 18.85 1.47 -0.03
CA ILE A 74 18.85 2.67 -0.89
C ILE A 74 19.33 3.92 -0.15
N VAL A 75 18.85 4.17 1.08
CA VAL A 75 19.24 5.37 1.85
C VAL A 75 20.68 5.30 2.32
N ASN A 76 21.20 4.09 2.59
CA ASN A 76 22.59 3.85 2.98
C ASN A 76 23.56 3.80 1.78
N GLY A 77 23.04 3.82 0.54
CA GLY A 77 23.86 3.74 -0.66
C GLY A 77 24.50 2.37 -0.91
N GLU A 78 23.96 1.31 -0.32
CA GLU A 78 24.44 -0.08 -0.45
C GLU A 78 24.15 -0.67 -1.84
N VAL A 79 23.28 -0.02 -2.62
CA VAL A 79 22.93 -0.40 -3.99
C VAL A 79 23.10 0.80 -4.94
N GLU A 80 23.43 0.53 -6.20
CA GLU A 80 23.57 1.56 -7.24
C GLU A 80 22.20 2.19 -7.61
N ALA A 81 21.16 1.34 -7.63
CA ALA A 81 19.80 1.79 -7.86
C ALA A 81 19.35 2.75 -6.74
N GLY A 82 18.85 3.93 -7.10
CA GLY A 82 18.34 4.90 -6.14
C GLY A 82 19.34 5.94 -5.64
N GLN A 83 20.64 5.83 -5.96
CA GLN A 83 21.65 6.80 -5.50
C GLN A 83 21.32 8.24 -5.94
N THR A 84 20.98 8.43 -7.21
CA THR A 84 20.63 9.75 -7.79
C THR A 84 19.14 10.10 -7.69
N TRP A 85 18.33 9.25 -7.06
CA TRP A 85 16.88 9.44 -7.03
C TRP A 85 16.50 10.28 -5.82
N TYR A 86 15.48 11.10 -5.98
CA TYR A 86 14.77 11.70 -4.86
C TYR A 86 14.16 10.59 -4.00
N LYS A 87 14.11 10.82 -2.70
CA LYS A 87 13.65 9.85 -1.69
C LYS A 87 12.58 10.53 -0.87
N ALA A 88 11.43 9.89 -0.71
CA ALA A 88 10.37 10.40 0.16
C ALA A 88 9.71 9.24 0.92
N SER A 89 9.36 9.51 2.17
CA SER A 89 8.59 8.59 3.00
C SER A 89 7.20 9.15 3.25
N ILE A 90 6.19 8.28 3.24
CA ILE A 90 4.80 8.60 3.50
C ILE A 90 4.32 7.73 4.66
N GLN A 91 3.90 8.36 5.75
CA GLN A 91 3.27 7.66 6.86
C GLN A 91 1.77 7.55 6.63
N ILE A 92 1.27 6.33 6.75
CA ILE A 92 -0.15 6.01 6.83
C ILE A 92 -0.54 5.83 8.29
N ASP A 93 -1.53 6.57 8.74
CA ASP A 93 -2.19 6.34 10.02
C ASP A 93 -3.54 5.69 9.73
N ALA A 94 -3.55 4.37 9.92
CA ALA A 94 -4.73 3.56 9.82
C ALA A 94 -5.49 3.52 11.15
N SER A 95 -6.80 3.33 11.04
CA SER A 95 -7.73 3.22 12.16
C SER A 95 -8.94 2.39 11.79
N ASP A 96 -9.67 1.93 12.80
CA ASP A 96 -10.98 1.33 12.62
C ASP A 96 -12.02 2.34 12.10
N PRO A 97 -13.01 1.88 11.32
CA PRO A 97 -14.19 2.67 11.01
C PRO A 97 -14.91 3.15 12.29
N PRO A 98 -15.54 4.34 12.27
CA PRO A 98 -15.78 5.20 11.11
C PRO A 98 -14.63 6.16 10.76
N LYS A 99 -13.51 6.11 11.50
CA LYS A 99 -12.41 7.04 11.28
C LYS A 99 -11.66 6.69 9.99
N ALA A 100 -11.52 7.66 9.09
CA ALA A 100 -10.77 7.51 7.85
C ALA A 100 -9.27 7.32 8.12
N TRP A 101 -8.60 6.60 7.22
CA TRP A 101 -7.15 6.55 7.23
C TRP A 101 -6.59 7.86 6.69
N THR A 102 -5.39 8.22 7.15
CA THR A 102 -4.69 9.43 6.69
C THR A 102 -3.28 9.13 6.21
N ALA A 103 -2.83 9.86 5.19
CA ALA A 103 -1.45 9.85 4.72
C ALA A 103 -0.80 11.23 4.93
N ALA A 104 0.44 11.25 5.38
CA ALA A 104 1.27 12.45 5.49
C ALA A 104 2.69 12.19 5.01
N ALA A 105 3.33 13.18 4.40
CA ALA A 105 4.75 13.07 4.09
C ALA A 105 5.58 13.10 5.39
N VAL A 106 6.67 12.35 5.43
CA VAL A 106 7.63 12.39 6.53
C VAL A 106 8.76 13.35 6.13
N LYS A 107 8.98 14.37 6.95
CA LYS A 107 10.06 15.35 6.80
C LYS A 107 11.40 14.70 7.16
N SER A 108 12.50 15.33 6.78
CA SER A 108 13.86 14.83 7.06
C SER A 108 14.19 14.71 8.55
N ASP A 109 13.48 15.43 9.42
CA ASP A 109 13.61 15.34 10.88
C ASP A 109 12.75 14.22 11.49
N GLY A 110 12.05 13.42 10.66
CA GLY A 110 11.15 12.35 11.07
C GLY A 110 9.74 12.81 11.46
N SER A 111 9.47 14.13 11.49
CA SER A 111 8.13 14.65 11.76
C SER A 111 7.21 14.54 10.54
N LYS A 112 5.90 14.56 10.75
CA LYS A 112 4.90 14.55 9.66
C LYS A 112 4.72 15.96 9.08
N SER A 113 4.36 16.04 7.80
CA SER A 113 3.87 17.29 7.21
C SER A 113 2.53 17.69 7.80
N ASP A 114 2.28 19.00 7.89
CA ASP A 114 0.99 19.53 8.34
C ASP A 114 -0.13 19.26 7.32
N THR A 115 0.24 18.98 6.07
CA THR A 115 -0.67 18.50 5.03
C THR A 115 -0.93 17.01 5.22
N THR A 116 -2.20 16.65 5.39
CA THR A 116 -2.67 15.26 5.49
C THR A 116 -3.73 14.99 4.43
N TYR A 117 -3.76 13.76 3.92
CA TYR A 117 -4.76 13.29 2.95
C TYR A 117 -5.58 12.17 3.57
N SER A 118 -6.89 12.37 3.65
CA SER A 118 -7.82 11.37 4.19
C SER A 118 -8.38 10.48 3.08
N PHE A 119 -8.52 9.19 3.35
CA PHE A 119 -9.13 8.24 2.41
C PHE A 119 -9.93 7.16 3.15
N PRO A 120 -11.05 6.68 2.56
CA PRO A 120 -11.91 5.70 3.20
C PRO A 120 -11.28 4.31 3.20
N VAL A 121 -11.56 3.54 4.25
CA VAL A 121 -11.29 2.10 4.29
C VAL A 121 -12.33 1.39 3.44
N ARG A 122 -11.88 0.50 2.54
CA ARG A 122 -12.75 -0.34 1.71
C ARG A 122 -12.86 -1.74 2.25
#